data_AF-A0A524QBR6-F1
#
_entry.id   AF-A0A524QBR6-F1
#
_cell.length_a   1.000
_cell.length_b   1.000
_cell.length_c   1.000
_cell.angle_alpha   90.00
_cell.angle_beta   90.00
_cell.angle_gamma   90.00
#
_symmetry.space_group_name_H-M   'P 1'
#
loop_
_entity.id
_entity.type
_entity.pdbx_description
1 polymer ?
#
loop_
_entity_poly.entity_id
_entity_poly.type
_entity_poly.pdbx_seq_one_letter_code
_entity_poly.pdbx_strand_id
1 'polypeptide(L)' 'MTAHRLPSVGRAEIIAKTLGGRKAGCGWIARCPAHDDIKPSLSIRETEDGKILVYCHAGCDQW' A
#
# COMPACT_ATOMS: atom_id res chain seq x y z
N MET A 1 26.19 -8.30 22.46
CA MET A 1 24.74 -8.07 22.39
C MET A 1 24.42 -7.50 21.02
N THR A 2 24.03 -8.34 20.07
CA THR A 2 23.66 -7.90 18.70
C THR A 2 22.21 -7.47 18.72
N ALA A 3 21.95 -6.16 18.63
CA ALA A 3 20.61 -5.63 18.44
C ALA A 3 20.09 -6.14 17.09
N HIS A 4 19.25 -7.18 17.11
CA HIS A 4 18.49 -7.58 15.91
C HIS A 4 17.46 -6.49 15.67
N ARG A 5 17.77 -5.57 14.75
CA ARG A 5 16.80 -4.62 14.20
C ARG A 5 15.74 -5.46 13.50
N LEU A 6 14.56 -5.60 14.11
CA LEU A 6 13.37 -6.08 13.40
C LEU A 6 13.23 -5.25 12.12
N PRO A 7 12.93 -5.87 10.96
CA PRO A 7 12.67 -5.09 9.76
C PRO A 7 11.54 -4.11 10.10
N SER A 8 11.83 -2.82 9.96
CA SER A 8 10.83 -1.78 10.13
C SER A 8 9.78 -2.00 9.03
N VAL A 9 8.62 -2.55 9.40
CA VAL A 9 7.49 -2.69 8.48
C VAL A 9 7.11 -1.27 8.04
N GLY A 10 7.15 -1.01 6.73
CA GLY A 10 6.79 0.29 6.18
C GLY A 10 5.29 0.58 6.38
N ARG A 11 4.91 1.85 6.48
CA ARG A 11 3.48 2.23 6.63
C ARG A 11 2.66 1.79 5.43
N ALA A 12 3.21 1.90 4.22
CA ALA A 12 2.55 1.40 3.02
C ALA A 12 2.32 -0.12 3.05
N GLU A 13 3.22 -0.87 3.68
CA GLU A 13 3.05 -2.31 3.87
C GLU A 13 1.90 -2.61 4.82
N ILE A 14 1.84 -1.92 5.96
CA ILE A 14 0.75 -2.10 6.93
C ILE A 14 -0.60 -1.86 6.26
N ILE A 15 -0.76 -0.72 5.58
CA ILE A 15 -2.02 -0.36 4.89
C ILE A 15 -2.37 -1.43 3.83
N ALA A 16 -1.41 -1.81 2.99
CA ALA A 16 -1.65 -2.81 1.96
C ALA A 16 -2.05 -4.16 2.56
N LYS A 17 -1.35 -4.64 3.59
CA LYS A 17 -1.65 -5.93 4.24
C LYS A 17 -3.03 -5.90 4.90
N THR A 18 -3.41 -4.81 5.55
CA THR A 18 -4.76 -4.62 6.12
C THR A 18 -5.84 -4.72 5.03
N LEU A 19 -5.58 -4.21 3.83
CA LEU A 19 -6.48 -4.30 2.68
C LEU A 19 -6.37 -5.64 1.91
N GLY A 20 -5.64 -6.64 2.43
CA GLY A 20 -5.40 -7.92 1.75
C GLY A 20 -4.53 -7.81 0.48
N GLY A 21 -3.76 -6.72 0.38
CA GLY A 21 -2.88 -6.41 -0.73
C GLY A 21 -1.55 -7.16 -0.69
N ARG A 22 -0.77 -6.97 -1.74
CA ARG A 22 0.53 -7.62 -1.96
C ARG A 22 1.57 -6.65 -2.51
N LYS A 23 2.84 -7.01 -2.38
CA LYS A 23 3.95 -6.24 -2.95
C LYS A 23 3.84 -6.24 -4.48
N ALA A 24 4.09 -5.09 -5.10
CA ALA A 24 4.12 -4.92 -6.55
C ALA A 24 5.17 -3.87 -6.93
N GLY A 25 6.27 -4.31 -7.54
CA GLY A 25 7.43 -3.46 -7.81
C GLY A 25 7.95 -2.78 -6.53
N CYS A 26 8.20 -1.47 -6.60
CA CYS A 26 8.63 -0.68 -5.45
C CYS A 26 7.49 -0.40 -4.43
N GLY A 27 6.23 -0.61 -4.80
CA GLY A 27 5.05 -0.29 -3.99
C GLY A 27 4.23 -1.52 -3.60
N TRP A 28 2.94 -1.29 -3.41
CA TRP A 28 1.95 -2.29 -3.04
C TRP A 28 0.70 -2.10 -3.89
N ILE A 29 -0.03 -3.20 -4.10
CA ILE A 29 -1.33 -3.18 -4.76
C ILE A 29 -2.36 -3.91 -3.91
N ALA A 30 -3.55 -3.31 -3.80
CA ALA A 30 -4.69 -3.85 -3.06
C ALA A 30 -5.99 -3.61 -3.84
N ARG A 31 -7.08 -4.23 -3.39
CA ARG A 31 -8.42 -3.87 -3.84
C ARG A 31 -8.79 -2.52 -3.24
N CYS A 32 -9.34 -1.63 -4.04
CA CYS A 32 -9.81 -0.34 -3.57
C CYS A 32 -11.04 -0.53 -2.67
N PRO A 33 -11.05 0.01 -1.45
CA PRO A 33 -12.22 -0.09 -0.59
C PRO A 33 -13.33 0.91 -0.97
N ALA A 34 -13.07 1.84 -1.90
CA ALA A 34 -14.03 2.88 -2.31
C ALA A 34 -15.09 2.40 -3.31
N HIS A 35 -14.91 1.22 -3.91
CA HIS A 35 -15.87 0.59 -4.81
C HIS A 35 -15.80 -0.93 -4.68
N ASP A 36 -16.76 -1.65 -5.27
CA ASP A 36 -16.72 -3.11 -5.33
C ASP A 36 -15.64 -3.59 -6.31
N ASP A 37 -14.40 -3.56 -5.83
CA ASP A 37 -13.22 -3.81 -6.65
C ASP A 37 -12.95 -5.30 -6.76
N ILE A 38 -13.14 -5.87 -7.95
CA ILE A 38 -12.92 -7.30 -8.18
C ILE A 38 -11.43 -7.60 -8.41
N LYS A 39 -10.69 -6.66 -9.02
CA LYS A 39 -9.26 -6.79 -9.33
C LYS A 39 -8.49 -5.67 -8.64
N PRO A 40 -7.37 -5.94 -7.96
CA PRO A 40 -6.58 -4.91 -7.29
C PRO A 40 -6.31 -3.69 -8.19
N SER A 41 -6.92 -2.56 -7.85
CA SER A 41 -6.79 -1.29 -8.58
C SER A 41 -6.11 -0.19 -7.76
N LEU A 42 -5.96 -0.37 -6.44
CA LEU A 42 -5.37 0.62 -5.55
C LEU A 42 -3.86 0.41 -5.44
N SER A 43 -3.07 1.38 -5.91
CA SER A 43 -1.62 1.47 -5.69
C SER A 43 -1.33 2.22 -4.40
N ILE A 44 -0.41 1.70 -3.59
CA ILE A 44 0.03 2.30 -2.32
C ILE A 44 1.56 2.33 -2.31
N ARG A 45 2.16 3.49 -2.05
CA ARG A 45 3.62 3.67 -1.97
C ARG A 45 3.98 4.62 -0.85
N GLU A 46 5.06 4.32 -0.15
CA GLU A 46 5.71 5.24 0.78
C GLU A 46 6.89 5.93 0.08
N THR A 47 6.97 7.26 0.18
CA THR A 47 8.11 8.03 -0.30
C THR A 47 9.24 8.00 0.72
N GLU A 48 10.45 8.38 0.30
CA GLU A 48 11.61 8.48 1.20
C GLU A 48 11.35 9.47 2.35
N ASP A 49 10.60 10.54 2.09
CA ASP A 49 10.17 11.52 3.11
C ASP A 49 9.01 11.03 4.00
N GLY A 50 8.60 9.77 3.90
CA GLY A 50 7.55 9.17 4.74
C GLY A 50 6.11 9.53 4.38
N LYS A 51 5.86 10.14 3.21
CA LYS A 51 4.50 10.39 2.70
C LYS A 51 3.92 9.12 2.09
N ILE A 52 2.61 8.94 2.22
CA ILE A 52 1.88 7.83 1.60
C ILE A 52 1.18 8.35 0.34
N LEU A 53 1.56 7.80 -0.81
CA LEU A 53 0.90 8.00 -2.08
C LEU A 53 -0.07 6.84 -2.31
N VAL A 54 -1.26 7.20 -2.75
CA VAL A 54 -2.41 6.32 -2.97
C VAL A 54 -3.07 6.73 -4.26
N TYR A 55 -3.33 5.75 -5.13
CA TYR A 55 -3.96 6.03 -6.41
C TYR A 55 -4.78 4.83 -6.86
N CYS A 56 -6.05 5.05 -7.18
CA CYS A 56 -6.90 4.00 -7.73
C CYS A 56 -6.93 4.09 -9.26
N HIS A 57 -6.41 3.07 -9.93
CA HIS A 57 -6.38 2.97 -11.40
C HIS A 57 -7.75 2.71 -12.02
N ALA A 58 -8.78 2.43 -11.21
CA ALA A 58 -10.17 2.31 -11.68
C ALA A 58 -10.87 3.68 -11.80
N GLY A 59 -10.21 4.78 -11.40
CA GLY A 59 -10.75 6.13 -11.54
C GLY A 59 -11.74 6.53 -10.46
N CYS A 60 -11.46 6.21 -9.18
CA CYS A 60 -12.27 6.75 -8.09
C CYS A 60 -12.06 8.25 -7.94
N ASP A 61 -13.14 9.01 -7.90
CA ASP A 61 -13.12 10.46 -7.65
C ASP A 61 -12.80 10.85 -6.20
N GLN A 62 -12.60 9.86 -5.33
CA GLN A 62 -12.56 10.05 -3.87
C GLN A 62 -11.18 10.51 -3.33
N TRP A 63 -10.19 10.82 -4.18
CA TRP A 63 -8.80 11.09 -3.77
C TRP A 63 -8.09 12.06 -4.72
#